data_AF-A0A913Z2X5-F1
#
_entry.id   AF-A0A913Z2X5-F1
#
_cell.length_a   1.000
_cell.length_b   1.000
_cell.length_c   1.000
_cell.angle_alpha   90.00
_cell.angle_beta   90.00
_cell.angle_gamma   90.00
#
_symmetry.space_group_name_H-M   'P 1'
#
loop_
_entity.id
_entity.type
_entity.pdbx_description
1 polymer ?
#
loop_
_entity_poly.entity_id
_entity_poly.type
_entity_poly.pdbx_seq_one_letter_code
_entity_poly.pdbx_strand_id
1 'polypeptide(L)'
;MTSKTKAHDIESIVDDFRYGTNVATAHLSIRLGFLRKVFGILSTQLLVTTVVSAIFMYTDGVKAYVQKSQGMLVTAYVSSIFLLLALFVKRRDSPINMILLGLFTFVEAYSVGTIVTFYNKAVVLQAFTLTMVVTLSLTAYTMQSKKDFSSWGAGLYSALLILVLSGLLHIFLPHSDAVEFLLIQSVNDSITHSVNQSFIVLPVGCTRPS
;
A
#
# COMPACT_ATOMS: atom_id res chain seq x y z
N MET A 1 2.22 -51.39 5.23
CA MET A 1 2.26 -50.46 4.07
C MET A 1 1.08 -49.46 4.04
N THR A 2 0.08 -49.60 4.91
CA THR A 2 -1.21 -48.86 4.85
C THR A 2 -1.26 -47.54 5.66
N SER A 3 -0.29 -47.29 6.55
CA SER A 3 -0.27 -46.08 7.40
C SER A 3 0.17 -44.81 6.64
N LYS A 4 1.14 -44.91 5.71
CA LYS A 4 1.62 -43.74 4.96
C LYS A 4 0.59 -43.22 3.95
N THR A 5 -0.17 -44.09 3.30
CA THR A 5 -1.17 -43.70 2.28
C THR A 5 -2.35 -42.95 2.91
N LYS A 6 -2.85 -43.42 4.07
CA LYS A 6 -3.92 -42.73 4.82
C LYS A 6 -3.53 -41.34 5.29
N ALA A 7 -2.28 -41.15 5.73
CA ALA A 7 -1.78 -39.84 6.15
C ALA A 7 -1.66 -38.88 4.95
N HIS A 8 -1.15 -39.37 3.82
CA HIS A 8 -1.01 -38.60 2.59
C HIS A 8 -2.37 -38.18 2.00
N ASP A 9 -3.38 -39.04 2.03
CA ASP A 9 -4.74 -38.69 1.54
C ASP A 9 -5.43 -37.66 2.44
N ILE A 10 -5.23 -37.74 3.76
CA ILE A 10 -5.79 -36.74 4.69
C ILE A 10 -5.09 -35.39 4.50
N GLU A 11 -3.77 -35.38 4.31
CA GLU A 11 -3.00 -34.16 4.05
C GLU A 11 -3.40 -33.53 2.70
N SER A 12 -3.57 -34.32 1.63
CA SER A 12 -3.98 -33.79 0.33
C SER A 12 -5.41 -33.24 0.31
N ILE A 13 -6.34 -33.86 1.04
CA ILE A 13 -7.72 -33.35 1.18
C ILE A 13 -7.72 -32.05 1.98
N VAL A 14 -6.94 -31.97 3.07
CA VAL A 14 -6.77 -30.74 3.85
C VAL A 14 -6.17 -29.63 3.00
N ASP A 15 -5.21 -29.94 2.13
CA ASP A 15 -4.63 -28.97 1.21
C ASP A 15 -5.60 -28.53 0.10
N ASP A 16 -6.41 -29.43 -0.45
CA ASP A 16 -7.42 -29.07 -1.46
C ASP A 16 -8.50 -28.14 -0.89
N PHE A 17 -8.92 -28.34 0.37
CA PHE A 17 -9.77 -27.37 1.08
C PHE A 17 -9.07 -26.04 1.40
N ARG A 18 -7.74 -26.05 1.57
CA ARG A 18 -6.95 -24.83 1.82
C ARG A 18 -6.73 -23.99 0.56
N TYR A 19 -6.72 -24.60 -0.62
CA TYR A 19 -6.35 -23.94 -1.88
C TYR A 19 -7.49 -23.86 -2.93
N GLY A 20 -8.58 -24.63 -2.78
CA GLY A 20 -9.67 -24.74 -3.76
C GLY A 20 -10.71 -23.62 -3.76
N THR A 21 -10.67 -22.68 -2.81
CA THR A 21 -11.62 -21.55 -2.74
C THR A 21 -10.92 -20.20 -2.90
N ASN A 22 -11.66 -19.16 -3.34
CA ASN A 22 -11.16 -17.79 -3.48
C ASN A 22 -10.36 -17.39 -2.22
N VAL A 23 -9.26 -16.65 -2.38
CA VAL A 23 -8.43 -16.19 -1.25
C VAL A 23 -9.27 -15.52 -0.15
N ALA A 24 -10.41 -14.91 -0.49
CA ALA A 24 -11.35 -14.36 0.50
C ALA A 24 -11.97 -15.39 1.47
N THR A 25 -12.14 -16.64 1.03
CA THR A 25 -12.75 -17.76 1.79
C THR A 25 -11.71 -18.66 2.45
N ALA A 26 -10.42 -18.49 2.12
CA ALA A 26 -9.33 -19.27 2.68
C ALA A 26 -9.11 -18.98 4.18
N HIS A 27 -8.46 -19.92 4.87
CA HIS A 27 -8.11 -19.81 6.29
C HIS A 27 -7.38 -18.49 6.59
N LEU A 28 -7.63 -17.89 7.75
CA LEU A 28 -7.11 -16.56 8.11
C LEU A 28 -5.60 -16.41 7.86
N SER A 29 -4.82 -17.43 8.21
CA SER A 29 -3.37 -17.47 8.00
C SER A 29 -2.96 -17.34 6.53
N ILE A 30 -3.71 -17.94 5.61
CA ILE A 30 -3.46 -17.88 4.16
C ILE A 30 -3.81 -16.49 3.62
N ARG A 31 -4.92 -15.91 4.07
CA ARG A 31 -5.34 -14.53 3.73
C ARG A 31 -4.32 -13.50 4.16
N LEU A 32 -3.89 -13.56 5.42
CA LEU A 32 -2.88 -12.65 5.96
C LEU A 32 -1.52 -12.82 5.28
N GLY A 33 -1.14 -14.05 4.91
CA GLY A 33 0.08 -14.32 4.15
C GLY A 33 0.05 -13.70 2.75
N PHE A 34 -1.07 -13.82 2.03
CA PHE A 34 -1.26 -13.18 0.72
C PHE A 34 -1.24 -11.65 0.85
N LEU A 35 -1.97 -11.07 1.81
CA LEU A 35 -1.98 -9.63 2.06
C LEU A 35 -0.58 -9.11 2.38
N ARG A 36 0.15 -9.74 3.29
CA ARG A 36 1.51 -9.32 3.65
C ARG A 36 2.45 -9.30 2.44
N LYS A 37 2.32 -10.29 1.54
CA LYS A 37 3.11 -10.34 0.32
C LYS A 37 2.76 -9.20 -0.63
N VAL A 38 1.48 -8.94 -0.87
CA VAL A 38 1.02 -7.87 -1.78
C VAL A 38 1.36 -6.49 -1.23
N PHE A 39 1.01 -6.19 0.03
CA PHE A 39 1.31 -4.90 0.65
C PHE A 39 2.81 -4.65 0.79
N GLY A 40 3.61 -5.67 1.09
CA GLY A 40 5.06 -5.56 1.12
C GLY A 40 5.65 -5.21 -0.26
N ILE A 41 5.15 -5.84 -1.32
CA ILE A 41 5.55 -5.51 -2.71
C ILE A 41 5.14 -4.07 -3.06
N LEU A 42 3.88 -3.69 -2.82
CA LEU A 42 3.39 -2.34 -3.13
C LEU A 42 4.14 -1.26 -2.36
N SER A 43 4.44 -1.49 -1.09
CA SER A 43 5.22 -0.56 -0.25
C SER A 43 6.63 -0.37 -0.81
N THR A 44 7.29 -1.46 -1.19
CA THR A 44 8.62 -1.42 -1.80
C THR A 44 8.59 -0.65 -3.13
N GLN A 45 7.58 -0.90 -3.96
CA GLN A 45 7.42 -0.20 -5.24
C GLN A 45 7.24 1.31 -5.05
N LEU A 46 6.38 1.73 -4.13
CA LEU A 46 6.15 3.15 -3.83
C LEU A 46 7.37 3.83 -3.22
N LEU A 47 8.16 3.11 -2.42
CA LEU A 47 9.41 3.63 -1.87
C LEU A 47 10.42 3.87 -3.00
N VAL A 48 10.61 2.88 -3.88
CA VAL A 48 11.52 2.99 -5.03
C VAL A 48 11.11 4.15 -5.94
N THR A 49 9.83 4.28 -6.29
CA THR A 49 9.35 5.38 -7.15
C THR A 49 9.58 6.74 -6.51
N THR A 50 9.35 6.86 -5.20
CA THR A 50 9.58 8.09 -4.43
C THR A 50 11.06 8.48 -4.42
N VAL A 51 11.96 7.54 -4.13
CA VAL A 51 13.41 7.78 -4.12
C VAL A 51 13.92 8.20 -5.49
N VAL A 52 13.53 7.47 -6.54
CA VAL A 52 13.92 7.79 -7.93
C VAL A 52 13.41 9.19 -8.33
N SER A 53 12.17 9.51 -7.97
CA SER A 53 11.56 10.81 -8.23
C SER A 53 12.26 11.95 -7.49
N ALA A 54 12.65 11.73 -6.23
CA ALA A 54 13.45 12.69 -5.48
C ALA A 54 14.81 12.93 -6.15
N ILE A 55 15.52 11.86 -6.56
CA ILE A 55 16.81 11.98 -7.25
C ILE A 55 16.69 12.81 -8.55
N PHE A 56 15.65 12.54 -9.37
CA PHE A 56 15.40 13.32 -10.58
C PHE A 56 15.15 14.80 -10.30
N MET A 57 14.50 15.12 -9.18
CA MET A 57 14.17 16.50 -8.82
C MET A 57 15.35 17.29 -8.25
N TYR A 58 16.27 16.63 -7.55
CA TYR A 58 17.48 17.26 -6.99
C TYR A 58 18.66 17.31 -7.97
N THR A 59 18.60 16.56 -9.08
CA THR A 59 19.69 16.51 -10.06
C THR A 59 19.36 17.35 -11.29
N ASP A 60 19.86 18.59 -11.33
CA ASP A 60 19.57 19.55 -12.41
C ASP A 60 19.94 19.02 -13.81
N GLY A 61 21.04 18.28 -13.93
CA GLY A 61 21.47 17.70 -15.21
C GLY A 61 20.48 16.68 -15.77
N VAL A 62 19.86 15.89 -14.89
CA VAL A 62 18.88 14.89 -15.31
C VAL A 62 17.54 15.54 -15.60
N LYS A 63 17.14 16.52 -14.78
CA LYS A 63 15.96 17.35 -15.05
C LYS A 63 16.03 18.01 -16.43
N ALA A 64 17.13 18.66 -16.77
CA ALA A 64 17.29 19.32 -18.07
C ALA A 64 17.26 18.33 -19.25
N TYR A 65 17.87 17.16 -19.08
CA TYR A 65 17.88 16.11 -20.10
C TYR A 65 16.48 15.54 -20.35
N VAL A 66 15.76 15.22 -19.28
CA VAL A 66 14.44 14.62 -19.33
C VAL A 66 13.39 15.61 -19.86
N GLN A 67 13.46 16.89 -19.48
CA GLN A 67 12.59 17.94 -20.01
C GLN A 67 12.82 18.21 -21.50
N LYS A 68 14.06 18.05 -21.99
CA LYS A 68 14.40 18.21 -23.41
C LYS A 68 13.89 17.04 -24.26
N SER A 69 13.83 15.84 -23.71
CA SER A 69 13.48 14.61 -24.43
C SER A 69 12.07 14.13 -24.08
N GLN A 70 11.04 14.92 -24.43
CA GLN A 70 9.64 14.55 -24.22
C GLN A 70 9.26 13.22 -24.92
N GLY A 71 9.94 12.86 -26.01
CA GLY A 71 9.77 11.56 -26.68
C GLY A 71 10.16 10.35 -25.80
N MET A 72 11.08 10.55 -24.84
CA MET A 72 11.50 9.49 -23.91
C MET A 72 10.43 9.18 -22.86
N LEU A 73 9.57 10.15 -22.55
CA LEU A 73 8.39 9.95 -21.71
C LEU A 73 7.32 9.12 -22.42
N VAL A 74 7.04 9.44 -23.69
CA VAL A 74 6.04 8.71 -24.49
C VAL A 74 6.46 7.26 -24.68
N THR A 75 7.74 7.01 -24.96
CA THR A 75 8.28 5.65 -25.07
C THR A 75 8.20 4.90 -23.74
N ALA A 76 8.44 5.56 -22.60
CA ALA A 76 8.25 4.96 -21.28
C ALA A 76 6.78 4.56 -21.05
N TYR A 77 5.81 5.43 -21.35
CA TYR A 77 4.39 5.09 -21.24
C TYR A 77 3.97 3.92 -22.14
N VAL A 78 4.41 3.93 -23.40
CA VAL A 78 4.15 2.82 -24.33
C VAL A 78 4.77 1.53 -23.79
N SER A 79 6.00 1.57 -23.29
CA SER A 79 6.66 0.40 -22.70
C SER A 79 5.93 -0.11 -21.44
N SER A 80 5.36 0.78 -20.62
CA SER A 80 4.54 0.42 -19.45
C SER A 80 3.31 -0.41 -19.85
N ILE A 81 2.63 -0.03 -20.94
CA ILE A 81 1.50 -0.80 -21.49
C ILE A 81 1.94 -2.19 -21.97
N PHE A 82 3.06 -2.29 -22.71
CA PHE A 82 3.59 -3.58 -23.15
C PHE A 82 3.98 -4.48 -21.97
N LEU A 83 4.60 -3.92 -20.93
CA LEU A 83 4.96 -4.66 -19.72
C LEU A 83 3.73 -5.15 -18.96
N LEU A 84 2.67 -4.34 -18.90
CA LEU A 84 1.38 -4.75 -18.34
C LEU A 84 0.75 -5.92 -19.11
N LEU A 85 0.75 -5.86 -20.44
CA LEU A 85 0.23 -6.96 -21.28
C LEU A 85 1.07 -8.24 -21.10
N ALA A 86 2.39 -8.11 -21.11
CA ALA A 86 3.29 -9.23 -20.86
C ALA A 86 3.08 -9.83 -19.46
N LEU A 87 2.88 -8.98 -18.44
CA LEU A 87 2.60 -9.42 -17.08
C LEU A 87 1.24 -10.12 -16.98
N PHE A 88 0.22 -9.65 -17.70
CA PHE A 88 -1.09 -10.29 -17.73
C PHE A 88 -1.01 -11.72 -18.29
N VAL A 89 -0.27 -11.91 -19.38
CA VAL A 89 -0.05 -13.23 -19.98
C VAL A 89 0.77 -14.13 -19.06
N LYS A 90 1.83 -13.60 -18.45
CA LYS A 90 2.80 -14.36 -17.64
C LYS A 90 2.50 -14.35 -16.13
N ARG A 91 1.29 -13.93 -15.73
CA ARG A 91 0.91 -13.72 -14.31
C ARG A 91 1.06 -14.96 -13.42
N ARG A 92 0.92 -16.16 -14.00
CA ARG A 92 0.94 -17.44 -13.26
C ARG A 92 2.35 -18.04 -13.16
N ASP A 93 3.32 -17.52 -13.90
CA ASP A 93 4.68 -18.07 -13.93
C ASP A 93 5.58 -17.32 -12.93
N SER A 94 5.75 -17.92 -11.76
CA SER A 94 6.77 -17.52 -10.80
C SER A 94 8.12 -18.14 -11.19
N PRO A 95 9.24 -17.40 -11.24
CA PRO A 95 9.48 -16.05 -10.70
C PRO A 95 9.36 -14.91 -11.72
N ILE A 96 9.07 -15.22 -12.99
CA ILE A 96 9.09 -14.24 -14.09
C ILE A 96 8.10 -13.10 -13.85
N ASN A 97 6.93 -13.36 -13.23
CA ASN A 97 5.99 -12.29 -12.89
C ASN A 97 6.61 -11.21 -11.99
N MET A 98 7.50 -11.58 -11.05
CA MET A 98 8.09 -10.64 -10.09
C MET A 98 9.13 -9.76 -10.78
N ILE A 99 9.85 -10.33 -11.75
CA ILE A 99 10.83 -9.60 -12.56
C ILE A 99 10.12 -8.61 -13.48
N LEU A 100 9.05 -9.04 -14.18
CA LEU A 100 8.24 -8.14 -15.01
C LEU A 100 7.60 -7.02 -14.18
N LEU A 101 7.11 -7.35 -12.98
CA LEU A 101 6.53 -6.38 -12.06
C LEU A 101 7.59 -5.36 -11.59
N GLY A 102 8.81 -5.81 -11.30
CA GLY A 102 9.94 -4.94 -10.97
C GLY A 102 10.30 -4.03 -12.13
N LEU A 103 10.40 -4.57 -13.35
CA LEU A 103 10.75 -3.79 -14.55
C LEU A 103 9.66 -2.76 -14.88
N PHE A 104 8.38 -3.13 -14.72
CA PHE A 104 7.25 -2.21 -14.77
C PHE A 104 7.41 -1.08 -13.73
N THR A 105 7.79 -1.42 -12.49
CA THR A 105 8.02 -0.43 -11.43
C THR A 105 9.14 0.54 -11.80
N PHE A 106 10.22 0.08 -12.44
CA PHE A 106 11.31 0.96 -12.90
C PHE A 106 10.86 1.93 -13.99
N VAL A 107 10.10 1.45 -14.98
CA VAL A 107 9.55 2.30 -16.04
C VAL A 107 8.56 3.32 -15.47
N GLU A 108 7.74 2.90 -14.51
CA GLU A 108 6.81 3.79 -13.81
C GLU A 108 7.56 4.83 -12.97
N ALA A 109 8.59 4.43 -12.23
CA ALA A 109 9.45 5.32 -11.46
C ALA A 109 10.12 6.39 -12.34
N TYR A 110 10.56 6.01 -13.54
CA TYR A 110 11.09 6.94 -14.54
C TYR A 110 10.03 7.93 -15.03
N SER A 111 8.81 7.44 -15.30
CA SER A 111 7.71 8.25 -15.81
C SER A 111 7.24 9.26 -14.77
N VAL A 112 6.95 8.80 -13.55
CA VAL A 112 6.60 9.65 -12.40
C VAL A 112 7.73 10.63 -12.09
N GLY A 113 8.98 10.13 -12.06
CA GLY A 113 10.17 10.93 -11.82
C GLY A 113 10.37 12.07 -12.81
N THR A 114 10.00 11.83 -14.07
CA THR A 114 9.98 12.89 -15.08
C THR A 114 8.90 13.92 -14.79
N ILE A 115 7.66 13.47 -14.55
CA ILE A 115 6.51 14.36 -14.37
C ILE A 115 6.72 15.30 -13.20
N VAL A 116 7.24 14.79 -12.07
CA VAL A 116 7.49 15.62 -10.88
C VAL A 116 8.48 16.75 -11.12
N THR A 117 9.36 16.64 -12.12
CA THR A 117 10.33 17.71 -12.44
C THR A 117 9.68 18.97 -13.02
N PHE A 118 8.44 18.87 -13.52
CA PHE A 118 7.65 20.01 -14.01
C PHE A 118 6.87 20.72 -12.89
N TYR A 119 6.78 20.12 -11.70
CA TYR A 119 6.09 20.68 -10.55
C TYR A 119 7.06 21.37 -9.58
N ASN A 120 6.50 22.16 -8.66
CA ASN A 120 7.29 22.82 -7.63
C ASN A 120 7.78 21.78 -6.60
N LYS A 121 9.10 21.73 -6.40
CA LYS A 121 9.79 20.84 -5.47
C LYS A 121 9.21 20.81 -4.05
N ALA A 122 8.76 21.96 -3.54
CA ALA A 122 8.20 22.05 -2.20
C ALA A 122 6.89 21.25 -2.06
N VAL A 123 5.99 21.42 -3.02
CA VAL A 123 4.68 20.73 -3.05
C VAL A 123 4.88 19.23 -3.25
N VAL A 124 5.81 18.86 -4.14
CA VAL A 124 6.13 17.45 -4.44
C VAL A 124 6.70 16.73 -3.22
N LEU A 125 7.62 17.35 -2.47
CA LEU A 125 8.19 16.74 -1.26
C LEU A 125 7.16 16.56 -0.15
N GLN A 126 6.25 17.52 0.01
CA GLN A 126 5.13 17.39 0.95
C GLN A 126 4.26 16.18 0.59
N ALA A 127 3.87 16.04 -0.68
CA ALA A 127 3.06 14.92 -1.16
C ALA A 127 3.78 13.57 -0.99
N PHE A 128 5.08 13.50 -1.28
CA PHE A 128 5.86 12.28 -1.06
C PHE A 128 5.97 11.90 0.41
N THR A 129 6.23 12.87 1.28
CA THR A 129 6.34 12.62 2.73
C THR A 129 5.03 12.06 3.27
N LEU A 130 3.89 12.66 2.90
CA LEU A 130 2.57 12.18 3.28
C LEU A 130 2.32 10.75 2.77
N THR A 131 2.59 10.50 1.49
CA THR A 131 2.38 9.18 0.86
C THR A 131 3.25 8.11 1.51
N MET A 132 4.49 8.44 1.85
CA MET A 132 5.42 7.53 2.50
C MET A 132 4.96 7.18 3.92
N VAL A 133 4.55 8.17 4.72
CA VAL A 133 4.01 7.96 6.07
C VAL A 133 2.78 7.06 6.02
N VAL A 134 1.82 7.33 5.12
CA VAL A 134 0.60 6.53 4.97
C VAL A 134 0.93 5.10 4.56
N THR A 135 1.76 4.93 3.53
CA THR A 135 2.09 3.62 2.99
C THR A 135 2.86 2.78 4.00
N LEU A 136 3.83 3.37 4.70
CA LEU A 136 4.59 2.68 5.75
C LEU A 136 3.71 2.35 6.95
N SER A 137 2.82 3.26 7.37
CA SER A 137 1.88 3.00 8.47
C SER A 137 0.94 1.84 8.13
N LEU A 138 0.37 1.83 6.93
CA LEU A 138 -0.47 0.74 6.42
C LEU A 138 0.32 -0.57 6.32
N THR A 139 1.57 -0.51 5.86
CA THR A 139 2.44 -1.70 5.75
C THR A 139 2.80 -2.26 7.11
N ALA A 140 3.21 -1.42 8.05
CA ALA A 140 3.50 -1.82 9.42
C ALA A 140 2.25 -2.42 10.09
N TYR A 141 1.09 -1.80 9.90
CA TYR A 141 -0.18 -2.31 10.42
C TYR A 141 -0.55 -3.67 9.80
N THR A 142 -0.48 -3.81 8.49
CA THR A 142 -0.80 -5.08 7.80
C THR A 142 0.20 -6.19 8.17
N MET A 143 1.45 -5.85 8.50
CA MET A 143 2.44 -6.80 9.02
C MET A 143 2.18 -7.20 10.48
N GLN A 144 1.79 -6.25 11.34
CA GLN A 144 1.55 -6.47 12.77
C GLN A 144 0.18 -7.10 13.06
N SER A 145 -0.79 -6.98 12.16
CA SER A 145 -2.12 -7.54 12.37
C SER A 145 -2.10 -9.07 12.35
N LYS A 146 -2.13 -9.66 13.55
CA LYS A 146 -2.28 -11.11 13.79
C LYS A 146 -3.73 -11.49 14.20
N LYS A 147 -4.65 -10.53 14.27
CA LYS A 147 -6.06 -10.73 14.65
C LYS A 147 -6.98 -10.35 13.50
N ASP A 148 -8.07 -11.10 13.35
CA ASP A 148 -9.07 -10.95 12.29
C ASP A 148 -9.43 -9.49 12.02
N PHE A 149 -9.27 -9.05 10.77
CA PHE A 149 -9.53 -7.68 10.31
C PHE A 149 -11.00 -7.22 10.42
N SER A 150 -11.85 -7.94 11.15
CA SER A 150 -13.28 -7.67 11.23
C SER A 150 -13.64 -6.42 12.05
N SER A 151 -12.78 -5.98 12.97
CA SER A 151 -13.07 -4.80 13.83
C SER A 151 -12.12 -3.64 13.58
N TRP A 152 -10.83 -3.90 13.39
CA TRP A 152 -9.83 -2.84 13.15
C TRP A 152 -9.64 -2.44 11.67
N GLY A 153 -10.21 -3.19 10.72
CA GLY A 153 -10.23 -2.77 9.31
C GLY A 153 -10.98 -1.45 9.10
N ALA A 154 -12.05 -1.23 9.87
CA ALA A 154 -12.80 0.03 9.89
C ALA A 154 -11.95 1.19 10.43
N GLY A 155 -11.12 0.96 11.46
CA GLY A 155 -10.21 1.96 12.04
C GLY A 155 -9.10 2.42 11.08
N LEU A 156 -8.58 1.52 10.24
CA LEU A 156 -7.61 1.92 9.23
C LEU A 156 -8.23 2.60 8.02
N TYR A 157 -9.42 2.14 7.62
CA TYR A 157 -10.18 2.81 6.57
C TYR A 157 -10.57 4.23 7.01
N SER A 158 -10.97 4.42 8.26
CA SER A 158 -11.26 5.74 8.82
C SER A 158 -9.99 6.59 8.95
N ALA A 159 -8.87 6.05 9.44
CA ALA A 159 -7.60 6.79 9.49
C ALA A 159 -7.11 7.23 8.10
N LEU A 160 -7.25 6.37 7.09
CA LEU A 160 -6.91 6.68 5.70
C LEU A 160 -7.82 7.78 5.13
N LEU A 161 -9.13 7.69 5.36
CA LEU A 161 -10.08 8.74 4.95
C LEU A 161 -9.79 10.07 5.65
N ILE A 162 -9.53 10.06 6.96
CA ILE A 162 -9.22 11.27 7.73
C ILE A 162 -7.96 11.94 7.19
N LEU A 163 -6.93 11.16 6.87
CA LEU A 163 -5.67 11.70 6.36
C LEU A 163 -5.81 12.23 4.92
N VAL A 164 -6.56 11.54 4.05
CA VAL A 164 -6.85 12.03 2.69
C VAL A 164 -7.69 13.30 2.73
N LEU A 165 -8.73 13.34 3.56
CA LEU A 165 -9.61 14.52 3.70
C LEU A 165 -8.87 15.71 4.34
N SER A 166 -8.05 15.46 5.36
CA SER A 166 -7.20 16.49 5.99
C SER A 166 -6.20 17.07 4.98
N GLY A 167 -5.53 16.23 4.19
CA GLY A 167 -4.61 16.69 3.13
C GLY A 167 -5.31 17.48 2.03
N LEU A 168 -6.53 17.09 1.65
CA LEU A 168 -7.32 17.82 0.65
C LEU A 168 -7.80 19.17 1.19
N LEU A 169 -8.21 19.24 2.46
CA LEU A 169 -8.63 20.48 3.11
C LEU A 169 -7.49 21.51 3.18
N HIS A 170 -6.25 21.07 3.41
CA HIS A 170 -5.06 21.93 3.42
C HIS A 170 -4.70 22.53 2.05
N ILE A 171 -5.16 21.92 0.95
CA ILE A 171 -4.95 22.41 -0.42
C ILE A 171 -5.99 23.49 -0.79
N PHE A 172 -7.21 23.39 -0.27
CA PHE A 172 -8.32 24.29 -0.62
C PHE A 172 -8.53 25.46 0.36
N LEU A 173 -8.03 25.38 1.60
CA LEU A 173 -8.17 26.44 2.61
C LEU A 173 -6.85 27.25 2.74
N PRO A 174 -6.90 28.59 2.73
CA PRO A 174 -5.71 29.42 2.85
C PRO A 174 -5.01 29.28 4.21
N HIS A 175 -3.68 29.32 4.18
CA HIS A 175 -2.73 29.25 5.30
C HIS A 175 -3.01 30.36 6.32
N SER A 176 -3.86 30.07 7.30
CA SER A 176 -3.94 30.85 8.52
C SER A 176 -3.65 29.92 9.69
N ASP A 177 -2.61 30.22 10.47
CA ASP A 177 -2.10 29.35 11.54
C ASP A 177 -3.19 28.93 12.54
N ALA A 178 -4.26 29.72 12.66
CA ALA A 178 -5.41 29.44 13.50
C ALA A 178 -6.30 28.29 12.99
N VAL A 179 -6.53 28.15 11.68
CA VAL A 179 -7.32 27.01 11.14
C VAL A 179 -6.51 25.72 11.15
N GLU A 180 -5.20 25.80 10.99
CA GLU A 180 -4.30 24.63 11.12
C GLU A 180 -4.35 24.06 12.54
N PHE A 181 -4.24 24.91 13.57
CA PHE A 181 -4.29 24.46 14.97
C PHE A 181 -5.67 23.88 15.36
N LEU A 182 -6.76 24.52 14.91
CA LEU A 182 -8.12 24.06 15.18
C LEU A 182 -8.47 22.76 14.44
N LEU A 183 -7.99 22.58 13.21
CA LEU A 183 -8.20 21.33 12.47
C LEU A 183 -7.36 20.19 13.05
N ILE A 184 -6.12 20.44 13.45
CA ILE A 184 -5.29 19.42 14.13
C ILE A 184 -5.96 18.99 15.43
N GLN A 185 -6.51 19.92 16.22
CA GLN A 185 -7.25 19.58 17.43
C GLN A 185 -8.55 18.81 17.11
N SER A 186 -9.37 19.25 16.16
CA SER A 186 -10.64 18.57 15.87
C SER A 186 -10.43 17.16 15.29
N VAL A 187 -9.36 16.96 14.52
CA VAL A 187 -8.96 15.65 14.01
C VAL A 187 -8.44 14.78 15.14
N ASN A 188 -7.61 15.32 16.04
CA ASN A 188 -7.10 14.58 17.19
C ASN A 188 -8.24 14.14 18.13
N ASP A 189 -9.24 14.99 18.36
CA ASP A 189 -10.43 14.66 19.14
C ASP A 189 -11.27 13.57 18.46
N SER A 190 -11.48 13.66 17.14
CA SER A 190 -12.19 12.64 16.38
C SER A 190 -11.48 11.28 16.36
N ILE A 191 -10.14 11.28 16.27
CA ILE A 191 -9.31 10.07 16.35
C ILE A 191 -9.43 9.45 17.74
N THR A 192 -9.33 10.26 18.80
CA THR A 192 -9.42 9.78 20.18
C THR A 192 -10.80 9.18 20.44
N HIS A 193 -11.87 9.79 19.92
CA HIS A 193 -13.23 9.27 20.05
C HIS A 193 -13.45 7.97 19.26
N SER A 194 -12.92 7.88 18.03
CA SER A 194 -13.06 6.69 17.17
C SER A 194 -12.20 5.51 17.66
N VAL A 195 -11.00 5.77 18.18
CA VAL A 195 -10.12 4.77 18.82
C VAL A 195 -10.73 4.30 20.14
N ASN A 196 -11.29 5.22 20.95
CA ASN A 196 -11.95 4.85 22.20
C ASN A 196 -13.22 4.02 21.95
N GLN A 197 -14.02 4.35 20.93
CA GLN A 197 -15.16 3.53 20.52
C GLN A 197 -14.75 2.15 20.00
N SER A 198 -13.62 2.03 19.30
CA SER A 198 -13.13 0.73 18.82
C SER A 198 -12.51 -0.12 19.94
N PHE A 199 -11.94 0.51 20.98
CA PHE A 199 -11.36 -0.18 22.14
C PHE A 199 -12.42 -0.63 23.15
N ILE A 200 -13.54 0.09 23.26
CA ILE A 200 -14.69 -0.27 24.13
C ILE A 200 -15.46 -1.51 23.61
N VAL A 201 -15.26 -1.94 22.35
CA VAL A 201 -15.95 -3.13 21.77
C VAL A 201 -15.12 -4.44 21.88
N LEU A 202 -13.96 -4.43 22.55
CA LEU A 202 -13.35 -5.67 23.04
C LEU A 202 -13.67 -5.85 24.53
N PRO A 203 -14.68 -6.67 24.90
CA PRO A 203 -14.84 -7.05 26.29
C PRO A 203 -13.65 -7.92 26.70
N VAL A 204 -12.71 -7.31 27.42
CA VAL A 204 -11.85 -8.03 28.36
C VAL A 204 -12.78 -8.62 29.41
N GLY A 205 -12.68 -9.94 29.59
CA GLY A 205 -13.74 -10.77 30.18
C GLY A 205 -14.24 -10.35 31.56
N CYS A 206 -15.52 -10.66 31.80
CA CYS A 206 -16.06 -10.81 33.13
C CYS A 206 -16.47 -12.27 33.33
N THR A 207 -15.70 -12.91 34.21
CA THR A 207 -15.91 -14.12 34.99
C THR A 207 -17.35 -14.59 35.16
N ARG A 208 -17.57 -15.90 34.93
CA ARG A 208 -18.67 -16.72 35.46
C ARG A 208 -18.74 -16.58 37.00
N PRO A 209 -19.91 -16.36 37.60
CA PRO A 209 -20.16 -16.76 38.98
C PRO A 209 -21.25 -17.83 39.08
N SER A 210 -20.96 -18.82 39.94
CA SER A 210 -21.80 -19.88 40.54
C SER A 210 -22.87 -20.55 39.68
#